data_AF-A0A2M8TEX5-F1
#
_entry.id   AF-A0A2M8TEX5-F1
#
_cell.length_a   1.000
_cell.length_b   1.000
_cell.length_c   1.000
_cell.angle_alpha   90.00
_cell.angle_beta   90.00
_cell.angle_gamma   90.00
#
_symmetry.space_group_name_H-M   'P 1'
#
loop_
_entity.id
_entity.type
_entity.pdbx_description
1 polymer ?
#
loop_
_entity_poly.entity_id
_entity_poly.type
_entity_poly.pdbx_seq_one_letter_code
_entity_poly.pdbx_strand_id
1 'polypeptide(L)'
;MKKKLLLALATIFCGCCCFNNASSKNIISSKTQSNKNAYLSNSYEDKKKNIFLKGTLSDKLEINEQSILNYMEEKKTSFMNVSGINNFKIISIKKDPDFPNRTIVRLSQAINYIPLRGTQIILHIDENGIVNVIVGSINHNYIKPDYDVKNPPVSMNEAITTAKNQFTYSYLYQKPTVQKQFIIQKGAAILVYDVNIVYHKPKWGNWDVLIGANSGNVIAKISNIRD
;
A
#
# COMPACT_ATOMS: atom_id res chain seq x y z
N MET A 1 -43.09 -25.27 -54.31
CA MET A 1 -43.17 -23.85 -54.74
C MET A 1 -43.11 -22.95 -53.50
N LYS A 2 -42.50 -21.76 -53.65
CA LYS A 2 -42.01 -20.84 -52.59
C LYS A 2 -43.13 -20.05 -51.87
N LYS A 3 -42.73 -19.46 -50.72
CA LYS A 3 -43.23 -18.28 -49.95
C LYS A 3 -44.08 -18.66 -48.72
N LYS A 4 -43.63 -18.46 -47.47
CA LYS A 4 -43.31 -17.24 -46.67
C LYS A 4 -44.51 -16.33 -46.34
N LEU A 5 -44.86 -16.35 -45.04
CA LEU A 5 -45.04 -15.23 -44.09
C LEU A 5 -46.29 -14.32 -44.17
N LEU A 6 -47.01 -14.20 -43.03
CA LEU A 6 -47.40 -12.99 -42.25
C LEU A 6 -48.62 -13.34 -41.36
N LEU A 7 -48.54 -13.31 -40.01
CA LEU A 7 -48.59 -12.19 -39.05
C LEU A 7 -49.98 -11.53 -38.93
N ALA A 8 -50.63 -11.65 -37.75
CA ALA A 8 -51.37 -10.57 -37.06
C ALA A 8 -52.10 -11.12 -35.82
N LEU A 9 -51.81 -10.56 -34.64
CA LEU A 9 -52.77 -10.50 -33.52
C LEU A 9 -52.45 -9.27 -32.68
N ALA A 10 -53.34 -8.30 -32.75
CA ALA A 10 -53.43 -7.16 -31.86
C ALA A 10 -54.91 -6.88 -31.62
N THR A 11 -55.37 -7.04 -30.39
CA THR A 11 -56.57 -6.35 -29.88
C THR A 11 -56.43 -6.12 -28.38
N ILE A 12 -56.62 -4.86 -28.03
CA ILE A 12 -56.61 -4.21 -26.73
C ILE A 12 -58.05 -4.05 -26.26
N PHE A 13 -58.34 -4.18 -24.95
CA PHE A 13 -59.32 -3.39 -24.13
C PHE A 13 -59.43 -4.07 -22.74
N CYS A 14 -59.14 -3.50 -21.57
CA CYS A 14 -59.50 -2.25 -20.88
C CYS A 14 -60.90 -2.26 -20.21
N GLY A 15 -60.93 -2.01 -18.90
CA GLY A 15 -62.10 -1.74 -18.03
C GLY A 15 -62.06 -2.56 -16.73
N CYS A 16 -61.48 -2.10 -15.60
CA CYS A 16 -61.99 -1.13 -14.60
C CYS A 16 -63.31 -1.59 -13.92
N CYS A 17 -63.55 -1.57 -12.61
CA CYS A 17 -62.86 -1.20 -11.36
C CYS A 17 -63.68 -1.89 -10.23
N CYS A 18 -63.20 -2.19 -9.00
CA CYS A 18 -63.39 -1.35 -7.79
C CYS A 18 -63.24 -2.15 -6.46
N PHE A 19 -62.48 -1.58 -5.50
CA PHE A 19 -62.57 -1.58 -4.00
C PHE A 19 -62.59 -2.91 -3.18
N ASN A 20 -61.96 -3.09 -2.00
CA ASN A 20 -61.30 -2.18 -1.05
C ASN A 20 -60.39 -2.94 -0.02
N ASN A 21 -59.42 -2.19 0.52
CA ASN A 21 -58.81 -2.23 1.87
C ASN A 21 -57.97 -3.42 2.37
N ALA A 22 -56.66 -3.21 2.41
CA ALA A 22 -55.88 -3.49 3.62
C ALA A 22 -54.71 -2.50 3.73
N SER A 23 -54.71 -1.75 4.83
CA SER A 23 -53.68 -0.80 5.24
C SER A 23 -52.41 -1.54 5.64
N SER A 24 -51.25 -1.16 5.09
CA SER A 24 -49.99 -1.29 5.80
C SER A 24 -48.97 -0.24 5.36
N LYS A 25 -48.81 0.76 6.24
CA LYS A 25 -47.59 1.56 6.52
C LYS A 25 -46.73 1.97 5.31
N ASN A 26 -46.76 3.28 5.04
CA ASN A 26 -45.71 4.00 4.32
C ASN A 26 -44.33 3.67 4.91
N ILE A 27 -43.58 2.82 4.22
CA ILE A 27 -42.13 2.83 4.31
C ILE A 27 -41.68 3.65 3.12
N ILE A 28 -41.31 4.90 3.39
CA ILE A 28 -40.50 5.72 2.51
C ILE A 28 -39.31 4.87 2.11
N SER A 29 -39.31 4.43 0.85
CA SER A 29 -38.13 3.85 0.20
C SER A 29 -37.10 4.97 0.08
N SER A 30 -36.36 5.22 1.17
CA SER A 30 -35.07 5.84 1.04
C SER A 30 -34.24 4.85 0.23
N LYS A 31 -33.91 5.23 -1.00
CA LYS A 31 -32.72 4.70 -1.67
C LYS A 31 -31.56 4.96 -0.73
N THR A 32 -31.26 4.01 0.14
CA THR A 32 -29.95 3.90 0.75
C THR A 32 -29.02 3.60 -0.40
N GLN A 33 -28.49 4.68 -0.96
CA GLN A 33 -27.31 4.66 -1.78
C GLN A 33 -26.22 4.12 -0.86
N SER A 34 -26.12 2.80 -0.86
CA SER A 34 -25.02 2.05 -0.29
C SER A 34 -23.79 2.64 -0.95
N ASN A 35 -23.14 3.56 -0.24
CA ASN A 35 -21.77 3.94 -0.48
C ASN A 35 -20.97 2.65 -0.29
N LYS A 36 -20.87 1.89 -1.36
CA LYS A 36 -19.76 0.97 -1.57
C LYS A 36 -18.53 1.86 -1.65
N ASN A 37 -18.06 2.33 -0.51
CA ASN A 37 -16.65 2.60 -0.31
C ASN A 37 -16.00 1.23 -0.41
N ALA A 38 -15.82 0.78 -1.65
CA ALA A 38 -14.88 -0.26 -1.97
C ALA A 38 -13.57 0.24 -1.40
N TYR A 39 -13.16 -0.34 -0.28
CA TYR A 39 -11.78 -0.33 0.14
C TYR A 39 -10.98 -0.62 -1.13
N LEU A 40 -10.27 0.40 -1.63
CA LEU A 40 -9.37 0.25 -2.75
C LEU A 40 -8.47 -0.91 -2.39
N SER A 41 -8.72 -2.09 -2.97
CA SER A 41 -7.67 -3.08 -3.10
C SER A 41 -6.57 -2.31 -3.82
N ASN A 42 -5.44 -2.07 -3.14
CA ASN A 42 -4.37 -1.23 -3.67
C ASN A 42 -3.87 -1.83 -4.99
N SER A 43 -4.47 -1.42 -6.12
CA SER A 43 -4.16 -1.94 -7.45
C SER A 43 -2.75 -1.54 -7.91
N TYR A 44 -2.08 -0.66 -7.15
CA TYR A 44 -0.77 -0.16 -7.48
C TYR A 44 0.36 -1.08 -6.98
N GLU A 45 0.10 -2.00 -6.04
CA GLU A 45 1.12 -2.89 -5.48
C GLU A 45 0.67 -4.35 -5.37
N ASP A 46 1.63 -5.25 -5.47
CA ASP A 46 1.42 -6.67 -5.28
C ASP A 46 1.14 -7.02 -3.82
N LYS A 47 0.35 -8.08 -3.62
CA LYS A 47 0.02 -8.58 -2.28
C LYS A 47 1.27 -9.09 -1.57
N LYS A 48 1.49 -8.61 -0.36
CA LYS A 48 2.60 -9.02 0.51
C LYS A 48 2.27 -10.34 1.21
N LYS A 49 3.31 -11.11 1.55
CA LYS A 49 3.23 -12.34 2.34
C LYS A 49 3.61 -12.06 3.78
N ASN A 50 2.88 -12.67 4.70
CA ASN A 50 3.22 -12.60 6.12
C ASN A 50 4.23 -13.69 6.47
N ILE A 51 5.15 -13.36 7.36
CA ILE A 51 6.14 -14.28 7.93
C ILE A 51 6.04 -14.25 9.45
N PHE A 52 6.24 -15.42 10.07
CA PHE A 52 6.31 -15.57 11.51
C PHE A 52 7.26 -16.72 11.83
N LEU A 53 8.38 -16.40 12.47
CA LEU A 53 9.39 -17.35 12.94
C LEU A 53 9.56 -17.13 14.44
N LYS A 54 9.64 -18.21 15.20
CA LYS A 54 9.84 -18.19 16.66
C LYS A 54 10.81 -19.29 17.06
N GLY A 55 11.71 -19.01 18.00
CA GLY A 55 12.67 -19.98 18.54
C GLY A 55 13.95 -19.31 19.00
N THR A 56 15.08 -20.01 18.90
CA THR A 56 16.42 -19.42 18.98
C THR A 56 16.90 -19.24 17.54
N LEU A 57 16.80 -18.02 17.00
CA LEU A 57 16.97 -17.77 15.56
C LEU A 57 18.33 -17.17 15.20
N SER A 58 19.14 -16.81 16.19
CA SER A 58 20.48 -16.27 16.03
C SER A 58 21.38 -16.72 17.19
N ASP A 59 22.69 -16.59 17.00
CA ASP A 59 23.60 -16.43 18.11
C ASP A 59 23.45 -15.04 18.73
N LYS A 60 24.21 -14.75 19.79
CA LYS A 60 24.23 -13.43 20.42
C LYS A 60 24.69 -12.37 19.42
N LEU A 61 23.83 -11.38 19.18
CA LEU A 61 24.12 -10.22 18.35
C LEU A 61 24.56 -9.03 19.22
N GLU A 62 25.38 -8.15 18.62
CA GLU A 62 25.52 -6.80 19.13
C GLU A 62 24.30 -5.98 18.74
N ILE A 63 23.77 -5.17 19.67
CA ILE A 63 22.57 -4.37 19.42
C ILE A 63 22.95 -3.07 18.73
N ASN A 64 23.41 -3.20 17.49
CA ASN A 64 23.72 -2.09 16.59
C ASN A 64 23.27 -2.40 15.16
N GLU A 65 23.17 -1.36 14.33
CA GLU A 65 22.62 -1.47 12.98
C GLU A 65 23.39 -2.45 12.10
N GLN A 66 24.72 -2.44 12.16
CA GLN A 66 25.55 -3.28 11.30
C GLN A 66 25.37 -4.77 11.63
N SER A 67 25.43 -5.16 12.91
CA SER A 67 25.28 -6.55 13.34
C SER A 67 23.91 -7.11 12.95
N ILE A 68 22.85 -6.32 13.16
CA ILE A 68 21.49 -6.70 12.80
C ILE A 68 21.31 -6.85 11.28
N LEU A 69 21.81 -5.89 10.49
CA LEU A 69 21.70 -5.97 9.04
C LEU A 69 22.48 -7.17 8.47
N ASN A 70 23.66 -7.46 9.02
CA ASN A 70 24.45 -8.64 8.63
C ASN A 70 23.67 -9.94 8.89
N TYR A 71 23.09 -10.08 10.09
CA TYR A 71 22.23 -11.22 10.44
C TYR A 71 21.05 -11.37 9.45
N MET A 72 20.37 -10.26 9.15
CA MET A 72 19.23 -10.27 8.24
C MET A 72 19.62 -10.65 6.81
N GLU A 73 20.77 -10.18 6.32
CA GLU A 73 21.31 -10.56 5.02
C GLU A 73 21.69 -12.03 4.94
N GLU A 74 22.26 -12.59 6.00
CA GLU A 74 22.58 -14.02 6.09
C GLU A 74 21.30 -14.88 6.08
N LYS A 75 20.25 -14.45 6.79
CA LYS A 75 19.00 -15.22 6.93
C LYS A 75 17.96 -14.98 5.84
N LYS A 76 18.16 -14.02 4.94
CA LYS A 76 17.12 -13.61 3.97
C LYS A 76 16.54 -14.76 3.14
N THR A 77 17.35 -15.75 2.78
CA THR A 77 16.92 -16.89 1.95
C THR A 77 15.90 -17.79 2.65
N SER A 78 15.78 -17.71 3.98
CA SER A 78 14.78 -18.43 4.76
C SER A 78 13.37 -17.89 4.59
N PHE A 79 13.20 -16.65 4.10
CA PHE A 79 11.88 -16.02 3.96
C PHE A 79 11.69 -15.19 2.67
N MET A 80 12.76 -14.94 1.91
CA MET A 80 12.76 -14.21 0.64
C MET A 80 13.56 -14.96 -0.43
N ASN A 81 13.08 -14.89 -1.67
CA ASN A 81 13.79 -15.36 -2.86
C ASN A 81 14.19 -14.15 -3.71
N VAL A 82 15.17 -13.38 -3.20
CA VAL A 82 15.76 -12.23 -3.90
C VAL A 82 17.29 -12.26 -3.73
N SER A 83 18.00 -11.88 -4.78
CA SER A 83 19.47 -11.89 -4.83
C SER A 83 20.08 -10.55 -4.41
N GLY A 84 21.41 -10.47 -4.31
CA GLY A 84 22.17 -9.24 -4.03
C GLY A 84 22.25 -8.90 -2.53
N ILE A 85 22.86 -7.76 -2.22
CA ILE A 85 23.07 -7.25 -0.85
C ILE A 85 22.20 -6.00 -0.58
N ASN A 86 22.13 -5.55 0.67
CA ASN A 86 21.44 -4.33 1.09
C ASN A 86 19.92 -4.38 0.83
N ASN A 87 19.34 -5.53 1.17
CA ASN A 87 17.94 -5.90 1.04
C ASN A 87 17.09 -5.47 2.23
N PHE A 88 17.69 -4.83 3.23
CA PHE A 88 17.00 -4.35 4.42
C PHE A 88 17.43 -2.92 4.78
N LYS A 89 16.53 -2.20 5.44
CA LYS A 89 16.78 -0.90 6.05
C LYS A 89 16.22 -0.89 7.46
N ILE A 90 17.02 -0.50 8.44
CA ILE A 90 16.53 -0.30 9.81
C ILE A 90 15.67 0.96 9.85
N ILE A 91 14.49 0.83 10.43
CA ILE A 91 13.54 1.92 10.69
C ILE A 91 13.68 2.39 12.15
N SER A 92 13.84 1.46 13.08
CA SER A 92 14.08 1.81 14.49
C SER A 92 14.66 0.65 15.28
N ILE A 93 15.52 0.96 16.25
CA ILE A 93 15.93 0.05 17.34
C ILE A 93 15.43 0.68 18.64
N LYS A 94 14.57 -0.02 19.38
CA LYS A 94 13.97 0.51 20.62
C LYS A 94 13.92 -0.58 21.68
N LYS A 95 13.91 -0.20 22.95
CA LYS A 95 13.57 -1.13 24.03
C LYS A 95 12.10 -1.54 23.94
N ASP A 96 11.83 -2.77 24.35
CA ASP A 96 10.45 -3.25 24.49
C ASP A 96 9.78 -2.45 25.63
N PRO A 97 8.62 -1.81 25.38
CA PRO A 97 7.91 -1.04 26.40
C PRO A 97 7.50 -1.87 27.62
N ASP A 98 7.18 -3.14 27.42
CA ASP A 98 6.70 -4.05 28.46
C ASP A 98 7.86 -4.82 29.12
N PHE A 99 8.98 -4.97 28.41
CA PHE A 99 10.17 -5.69 28.86
C PHE A 99 11.47 -4.89 28.59
N PRO A 100 11.84 -3.92 29.46
CA PRO A 100 12.91 -2.95 29.18
C PRO A 100 14.30 -3.55 28.91
N ASN A 101 14.55 -4.81 29.32
CA ASN A 101 15.77 -5.54 29.03
C ASN A 101 15.81 -6.08 27.59
N ARG A 102 14.68 -6.21 26.91
CA ARG A 102 14.54 -6.69 25.53
C ARG A 102 14.56 -5.56 24.51
N THR A 103 14.89 -5.89 23.27
CA THR A 103 14.99 -4.94 22.16
C THR A 103 14.02 -5.32 21.05
N ILE A 104 13.29 -4.33 20.53
CA ILE A 104 12.47 -4.44 19.33
C ILE A 104 13.17 -3.68 18.20
N VAL A 105 13.45 -4.39 17.11
CA VAL A 105 13.98 -3.79 15.88
C VAL A 105 12.91 -3.80 14.82
N ARG A 106 12.65 -2.65 14.19
CA ARG A 106 11.78 -2.54 13.02
C ARG A 106 12.64 -2.31 11.79
N LEU A 107 12.40 -3.10 10.75
CA LEU A 107 13.05 -3.01 9.45
C LEU A 107 12.01 -2.93 8.34
N SER A 108 12.44 -2.47 7.18
CA SER A 108 11.73 -2.58 5.90
C SER A 108 12.63 -3.36 4.94
N GLN A 109 12.04 -4.10 4.00
CA GLN A 109 12.82 -4.58 2.85
C GLN A 109 13.34 -3.39 2.07
N ALA A 110 14.44 -3.55 1.37
CA ALA A 110 15.07 -2.50 0.59
C ALA A 110 15.67 -3.05 -0.70
N ILE A 111 15.96 -2.16 -1.64
CA ILE A 111 16.82 -2.43 -2.78
C ILE A 111 17.86 -1.32 -2.78
N ASN A 112 19.14 -1.68 -2.58
CA ASN A 112 20.23 -0.72 -2.45
C ASN A 112 19.95 0.35 -1.37
N TYR A 113 19.47 -0.09 -0.19
CA TYR A 113 19.06 0.77 0.93
C TYR A 113 17.85 1.69 0.71
N ILE A 114 17.23 1.67 -0.47
CA ILE A 114 15.96 2.37 -0.72
C ILE A 114 14.82 1.44 -0.25
N PRO A 115 13.97 1.88 0.70
CA PRO A 115 12.97 1.01 1.31
C PRO A 115 11.87 0.62 0.32
N LEU A 116 11.35 -0.59 0.51
CA LEU A 116 10.23 -1.15 -0.23
C LEU A 116 8.93 -0.84 0.52
N ARG A 117 8.06 -0.03 -0.10
CA ARG A 117 6.85 0.51 0.51
C ARG A 117 5.96 -0.58 1.09
N GLY A 118 5.46 -0.33 2.30
CA GLY A 118 4.50 -1.19 2.98
C GLY A 118 5.07 -2.51 3.48
N THR A 119 6.38 -2.75 3.32
CA THR A 119 7.03 -3.90 3.92
C THR A 119 7.49 -3.56 5.33
N GLN A 120 7.30 -4.50 6.25
CA GLN A 120 7.69 -4.35 7.64
C GLN A 120 8.17 -5.69 8.17
N ILE A 121 9.31 -5.67 8.85
CA ILE A 121 9.85 -6.82 9.57
C ILE A 121 10.15 -6.34 10.99
N ILE A 122 9.76 -7.11 11.98
CA ILE A 122 9.96 -6.82 13.40
C ILE A 122 10.74 -7.99 14.00
N LEU A 123 11.88 -7.66 14.61
CA LEU A 123 12.68 -8.60 15.39
C LEU A 123 12.42 -8.33 16.86
N HIS A 124 12.15 -9.38 17.63
CA HIS A 124 12.26 -9.35 19.08
C HIS A 124 13.57 -10.02 19.48
N ILE A 125 14.40 -9.26 20.18
CA ILE A 125 15.70 -9.68 20.67
C ILE A 125 15.65 -9.69 22.20
N ASP A 126 15.99 -10.83 22.81
CA ASP A 126 16.01 -10.97 24.26
C ASP A 126 17.15 -10.19 24.93
N GLU A 127 17.19 -10.24 26.26
CA GLU A 127 18.22 -9.60 27.08
C GLU A 127 19.65 -10.11 26.82
N ASN A 128 19.81 -11.30 26.22
CA ASN A 128 21.10 -11.89 25.89
C ASN A 128 21.58 -11.47 24.50
N GLY A 129 20.76 -10.75 23.73
CA GLY A 129 21.06 -10.35 22.36
C GLY A 129 20.70 -11.41 21.32
N ILE A 130 19.87 -12.39 21.66
CA ILE A 130 19.44 -13.45 20.74
C ILE A 130 18.12 -13.04 20.08
N VAL A 131 17.99 -13.24 18.77
CA VAL A 131 16.72 -13.05 18.05
C VAL A 131 15.81 -14.23 18.34
N ASN A 132 14.66 -13.99 18.96
CA ASN A 132 13.72 -15.06 19.30
C ASN A 132 12.45 -15.06 18.44
N VAL A 133 12.09 -13.91 17.88
CA VAL A 133 10.90 -13.77 17.02
C VAL A 133 11.22 -12.88 15.83
N ILE A 134 10.80 -13.33 14.65
CA ILE A 134 10.73 -12.53 13.43
C ILE A 134 9.28 -12.56 12.94
N VAL A 135 8.66 -11.39 12.86
CA VAL A 135 7.32 -11.24 12.29
C VAL A 135 7.33 -10.15 11.24
N GLY A 136 6.60 -10.31 10.15
CA GLY A 136 6.60 -9.29 9.12
C GLY A 136 5.62 -9.51 7.98
N SER A 137 5.52 -8.48 7.14
CA SER A 137 4.84 -8.46 5.86
C SER A 137 5.85 -8.05 4.79
N ILE A 138 6.10 -8.95 3.84
CA ILE A 138 7.19 -8.86 2.88
C ILE A 138 6.75 -9.21 1.46
N ASN A 139 7.50 -8.74 0.46
CA ASN A 139 7.49 -9.28 -0.88
C ASN A 139 8.50 -10.42 -0.97
N HIS A 140 8.02 -11.63 -1.22
CA HIS A 140 8.86 -12.83 -1.23
C HIS A 140 9.81 -12.87 -2.43
N ASN A 141 9.37 -12.39 -3.60
CA ASN A 141 10.16 -12.29 -4.81
C ASN A 141 9.80 -11.02 -5.57
N TYR A 142 10.75 -10.51 -6.34
CA TYR A 142 10.55 -9.44 -7.31
C TYR A 142 11.75 -9.36 -8.26
N ILE A 143 11.50 -8.83 -9.46
CA ILE A 143 12.53 -8.48 -10.42
C ILE A 143 13.07 -7.09 -10.06
N LYS A 144 14.39 -6.96 -9.89
CA LYS A 144 15.05 -5.69 -9.63
C LYS A 144 15.00 -4.79 -10.87
N PRO A 145 14.97 -3.45 -10.70
CA PRO A 145 15.07 -2.54 -11.84
C PRO A 145 16.39 -2.74 -12.59
N ASP A 146 16.33 -2.60 -13.90
CA ASP A 146 17.47 -2.63 -14.83
C ASP A 146 18.00 -1.23 -15.21
N TYR A 147 17.43 -0.18 -14.61
CA TYR A 147 17.79 1.23 -14.83
C TYR A 147 18.55 1.83 -13.63
N ASP A 148 19.18 2.99 -13.84
CA ASP A 148 19.89 3.71 -12.78
C ASP A 148 18.91 4.30 -11.75
N VAL A 149 18.93 3.74 -10.55
CA VAL A 149 18.10 4.17 -9.42
C VAL A 149 18.71 5.35 -8.64
N LYS A 150 20.02 5.61 -8.84
CA LYS A 150 20.72 6.72 -8.19
C LYS A 150 20.33 8.05 -8.84
N ASN A 151 20.34 8.08 -10.17
CA ASN A 151 20.04 9.27 -10.98
C ASN A 151 18.81 9.04 -11.88
N PRO A 152 17.61 8.92 -11.30
CA PRO A 152 16.39 8.78 -12.08
C PRO A 152 16.14 10.04 -12.94
N PRO A 153 15.57 9.90 -14.15
CA PRO A 153 15.26 11.02 -15.04
C PRO A 153 14.39 12.12 -14.41
N VAL A 154 13.45 11.74 -13.54
CA VAL A 154 12.61 12.69 -12.83
C VAL A 154 13.29 13.10 -11.54
N SER A 155 13.42 14.40 -11.31
CA SER A 155 13.91 14.96 -10.06
C SER A 155 12.84 14.96 -8.96
N MET A 156 13.27 15.06 -7.71
CA MET A 156 12.35 15.22 -6.57
C MET A 156 11.47 16.47 -6.68
N ASN A 157 12.01 17.58 -7.23
CA ASN A 157 11.25 18.82 -7.40
C ASN A 157 10.17 18.69 -8.49
N GLU A 158 10.47 18.01 -9.59
CA GLU A 158 9.47 17.71 -10.63
C GLU A 158 8.38 16.78 -10.10
N ALA A 159 8.73 15.79 -9.27
CA ALA A 159 7.76 14.95 -8.59
C ALA A 159 6.86 15.78 -7.65
N ILE A 160 7.44 16.68 -6.85
CA ILE A 160 6.64 17.59 -6.00
C ILE A 160 5.68 18.44 -6.83
N THR A 161 6.15 19.02 -7.94
CA THR A 161 5.29 19.82 -8.84
C THR A 161 4.16 18.98 -9.43
N THR A 162 4.48 17.77 -9.90
CA THR A 162 3.51 16.82 -10.44
C THR A 162 2.46 16.44 -9.41
N ALA A 163 2.87 16.20 -8.15
CA ALA A 163 1.99 15.86 -7.04
C ALA A 163 1.06 17.02 -6.67
N LYS A 164 1.58 18.25 -6.59
CA LYS A 164 0.78 19.47 -6.33
C LYS A 164 -0.33 19.64 -7.35
N ASN A 165 -0.02 19.41 -8.63
CA ASN A 165 -0.97 19.54 -9.74
C ASN A 165 -2.11 18.49 -9.70
N GLN A 166 -2.04 17.49 -8.82
CA GLN A 166 -3.12 16.50 -8.65
C GLN A 166 -4.31 17.02 -7.82
N PHE A 167 -4.18 18.20 -7.20
CA PHE A 167 -5.16 18.73 -6.26
C PHE A 167 -5.41 20.21 -6.49
N THR A 168 -6.63 20.63 -6.18
CA THR A 168 -7.00 22.04 -6.10
C THR A 168 -7.06 22.44 -4.64
N TYR A 169 -6.22 23.39 -4.23
CA TYR A 169 -6.15 23.91 -2.87
C TYR A 169 -5.84 25.40 -2.86
N SER A 170 -6.24 26.12 -1.81
CA SER A 170 -5.88 27.54 -1.65
C SER A 170 -4.43 27.71 -1.22
N TYR A 171 -3.98 26.89 -0.28
CA TYR A 171 -2.60 26.84 0.18
C TYR A 171 -2.27 25.45 0.75
N LEU A 172 -0.98 25.13 0.80
CA LEU A 172 -0.47 23.92 1.45
C LEU A 172 -0.32 24.18 2.94
N TYR A 173 -0.94 23.32 3.75
CA TYR A 173 -0.85 23.40 5.21
C TYR A 173 0.54 23.02 5.72
N GLN A 174 1.24 22.13 5.00
CA GLN A 174 2.62 21.75 5.28
C GLN A 174 3.45 21.79 4.00
N LYS A 175 4.75 22.04 4.13
CA LYS A 175 5.68 21.88 3.01
C LYS A 175 5.65 20.42 2.55
N PRO A 176 5.50 20.13 1.25
CA PRO A 176 5.53 18.76 0.76
C PRO A 176 6.82 18.06 1.15
N THR A 177 6.70 16.83 1.64
CA THR A 177 7.83 15.94 1.85
C THR A 177 7.92 14.97 0.67
N VAL A 178 9.14 14.52 0.36
CA VAL A 178 9.38 13.58 -0.72
C VAL A 178 10.45 12.59 -0.29
N GLN A 179 10.22 11.31 -0.59
CA GLN A 179 11.19 10.25 -0.35
C GLN A 179 11.20 9.25 -1.50
N LYS A 180 12.37 8.67 -1.79
CA LYS A 180 12.49 7.55 -2.71
C LYS A 180 12.04 6.27 -2.02
N GLN A 181 11.19 5.50 -2.69
CA GLN A 181 10.78 4.16 -2.26
C GLN A 181 10.68 3.25 -3.48
N PHE A 182 10.73 1.94 -3.26
CA PHE A 182 10.26 0.98 -4.24
C PHE A 182 8.81 0.58 -3.95
N ILE A 183 8.07 0.24 -5.00
CA ILE A 183 6.86 -0.59 -4.92
C ILE A 183 7.10 -1.85 -5.74
N ILE A 184 6.42 -2.95 -5.42
CA ILE A 184 6.35 -4.11 -6.33
C ILE A 184 5.02 -4.05 -7.06
N GLN A 185 5.06 -4.02 -8.39
CA GLN A 185 3.88 -4.04 -9.23
C GLN A 185 4.09 -5.07 -10.33
N LYS A 186 3.18 -6.05 -10.43
CA LYS A 186 3.24 -7.14 -11.43
C LYS A 186 4.58 -7.88 -11.39
N GLY A 187 5.09 -8.14 -10.19
CA GLY A 187 6.35 -8.84 -9.94
C GLY A 187 7.62 -8.02 -10.16
N ALA A 188 7.53 -6.75 -10.58
CA ALA A 188 8.68 -5.88 -10.82
C ALA A 188 8.79 -4.77 -9.78
N ALA A 189 10.01 -4.48 -9.34
CA ALA A 189 10.30 -3.35 -8.47
C ALA A 189 10.36 -2.04 -9.27
N ILE A 190 9.51 -1.09 -8.90
CA ILE A 190 9.42 0.24 -9.53
C ILE A 190 9.87 1.30 -8.53
N LEU A 191 10.88 2.09 -8.91
CA LEU A 191 11.32 3.23 -8.12
C LEU A 191 10.28 4.35 -8.25
N VAL A 192 9.82 4.85 -7.10
CA VAL A 192 8.85 5.92 -7.00
C VAL A 192 9.32 7.02 -6.06
N TYR A 193 8.86 8.23 -6.31
CA TYR A 193 8.79 9.29 -5.31
C TYR A 193 7.45 9.20 -4.60
N ASP A 194 7.51 9.06 -3.29
CA ASP A 194 6.36 9.19 -2.39
C ASP A 194 6.32 10.65 -1.90
N VAL A 195 5.37 11.42 -2.45
CA VAL A 195 5.21 12.84 -2.14
C VAL A 195 3.99 13.05 -1.26
N ASN A 196 4.18 13.58 -0.07
CA ASN A 196 3.08 13.92 0.83
C ASN A 196 2.58 15.35 0.58
N ILE A 197 1.27 15.49 0.37
CA ILE A 197 0.57 16.76 0.12
C ILE A 197 -0.50 16.96 1.19
N VAL A 198 -0.38 18.05 1.96
CA VAL A 198 -1.33 18.41 3.02
C VAL A 198 -1.91 19.79 2.78
N TYR A 199 -3.23 19.91 2.79
CA TYR A 199 -3.97 21.17 2.66
C TYR A 199 -5.29 21.11 3.45
N HIS A 200 -5.87 22.28 3.72
CA HIS A 200 -7.08 22.40 4.54
C HIS A 200 -8.32 22.97 3.81
N LYS A 201 -8.12 23.62 2.65
CA LYS A 201 -9.15 24.29 1.83
C LYS A 201 -9.04 23.81 0.39
N PRO A 202 -10.16 23.53 -0.31
CA PRO A 202 -11.55 23.75 0.12
C PRO A 202 -12.05 22.76 1.18
N LYS A 203 -11.32 21.67 1.39
CA LYS A 203 -11.55 20.67 2.44
C LYS A 203 -10.20 20.11 2.88
N TRP A 204 -10.17 19.47 4.04
CA TRP A 204 -8.98 18.78 4.51
C TRP A 204 -8.54 17.70 3.53
N GLY A 205 -7.25 17.72 3.19
CA GLY A 205 -6.59 16.73 2.37
C GLY A 205 -5.22 16.41 2.94
N ASN A 206 -4.94 15.12 3.10
CA ASN A 206 -3.62 14.61 3.40
C ASN A 206 -3.43 13.38 2.51
N TRP A 207 -2.53 13.49 1.54
CA TRP A 207 -2.39 12.53 0.46
C TRP A 207 -0.93 12.17 0.23
N ASP A 208 -0.66 10.88 0.07
CA ASP A 208 0.57 10.42 -0.55
C ASP A 208 0.33 10.24 -2.06
N VAL A 209 1.17 10.87 -2.87
CA VAL A 209 1.17 10.70 -4.34
C VAL A 209 2.41 9.94 -4.73
N LEU A 210 2.21 8.73 -5.29
CA LEU A 210 3.30 7.91 -5.80
C LEU A 210 3.57 8.28 -7.26
N ILE A 211 4.78 8.74 -7.56
CA ILE A 211 5.20 9.17 -8.90
C ILE A 211 6.34 8.28 -9.36
N GLY A 212 6.22 7.68 -10.55
CA GLY A 212 7.30 6.87 -11.12
C GLY A 212 8.55 7.71 -11.34
N ALA A 213 9.67 7.35 -10.70
CA ALA A 213 10.89 8.14 -10.78
C ALA A 213 11.52 8.10 -12.19
N ASN A 214 11.21 7.05 -12.96
CA ASN A 214 11.68 6.93 -14.35
C ASN A 214 10.76 7.63 -15.37
N SER A 215 9.45 7.66 -15.14
CA SER A 215 8.45 8.10 -16.14
C SER A 215 7.76 9.42 -15.82
N GLY A 216 7.75 9.84 -14.56
CA GLY A 216 6.96 11.00 -14.10
C GLY A 216 5.47 10.73 -13.95
N ASN A 217 5.01 9.52 -14.29
CA ASN A 217 3.60 9.17 -14.21
C ASN A 217 3.14 9.06 -12.77
N VAL A 218 1.93 9.55 -12.49
CA VAL A 218 1.25 9.33 -11.22
C VAL A 218 0.74 7.89 -11.17
N ILE A 219 1.33 7.09 -10.28
CA ILE A 219 1.00 5.68 -10.10
C ILE A 219 -0.20 5.52 -9.16
N ALA A 220 -0.24 6.28 -8.08
CA ALA A 220 -1.31 6.20 -7.09
C ALA A 220 -1.47 7.51 -6.31
N LYS A 221 -2.69 7.71 -5.78
CA LYS A 221 -3.02 8.73 -4.78
C LYS A 221 -3.65 8.01 -3.59
N ILE A 222 -3.08 8.18 -2.40
CA ILE A 222 -3.46 7.43 -1.20
C ILE A 222 -3.88 8.45 -0.14
N SER A 223 -5.11 8.34 0.36
CA SER A 223 -5.58 9.19 1.47
C SER A 223 -4.93 8.73 2.77
N ASN A 224 -4.36 9.67 3.50
CA ASN A 224 -3.87 9.46 4.87
C ASN A 224 -4.91 9.86 5.93
N ILE A 225 -6.07 10.37 5.50
CA ILE A 225 -7.20 10.63 6.40
C ILE A 225 -7.95 9.31 6.59
N ARG A 226 -8.11 8.90 7.85
CA ARG A 226 -8.97 7.78 8.24
C ARG A 226 -10.35 8.35 8.58
N ASP A 227 -11.38 7.79 7.96
CA ASP A 227 -12.78 8.04 8.31
C ASP A 227 -13.20 7.24 9.54
#